data_AF-A0A2R4P1R7-F1
#
_entry.id   AF-A0A2R4P1R7-F1
#
_cell.length_a   1.000
_cell.length_b   1.000
_cell.length_c   1.000
_cell.angle_alpha   90.00
_cell.angle_beta   90.00
_cell.angle_gamma   90.00
#
_symmetry.space_group_name_H-M   'P 1'
#
loop_
_entity.id
_entity.type
_entity.pdbx_description
1 polymer ?
#
loop_
_entity_poly.entity_id
_entity_poly.type
_entity_poly.pdbx_seq_one_letter_code
_entity_poly.pdbx_strand_id
1 'polypeptide(L)'
;MDLNEIAKGCKERGLDELFEFLKPMAKNAIKIDAQARDDGDIAVGASKFGGQPDLPASVSWPSNENGALSFVAQINFTEVSKFDTDGLLPKSGMLYLFYDINLRVWGYDPADKKGFAVIFSEAAQDQLARQNMDSGNFTFGARSLSFKNELNLPSLQSSLVPFGKFSEEEWEAYHEVIEPSWQAKENKLLGHSDNIQDGMELECELVANGLDCGDGSAYHHPNIA
;
A
#
# COMPACT_ATOMS: atom_id res chain seq x y z
N MET A 1 -1.47 10.81 10.04
CA MET A 1 -1.84 11.73 11.17
C MET A 1 -0.57 12.21 11.87
N ASP A 2 -0.54 13.42 12.43
CA ASP A 2 0.66 13.95 13.12
C ASP A 2 0.90 13.19 14.44
N LEU A 3 2.12 12.73 14.66
CA LEU A 3 2.52 12.01 15.86
C LEU A 3 2.24 12.82 17.15
N ASN A 4 2.29 14.15 17.08
CA ASN A 4 1.95 15.03 18.19
C ASN A 4 0.45 15.03 18.52
N GLU A 5 -0.41 14.90 17.51
CA GLU A 5 -1.85 14.79 17.70
C GLU A 5 -2.19 13.45 18.37
N ILE A 6 -1.55 12.36 17.91
CA ILE A 6 -1.69 11.03 18.53
C ILE A 6 -1.19 11.08 19.98
N ALA A 7 0.00 11.62 20.23
CA ALA A 7 0.57 11.73 21.58
C ALA A 7 -0.36 12.50 22.52
N LYS A 8 -0.94 13.60 22.05
CA LYS A 8 -1.92 14.38 22.81
C LYS A 8 -3.19 13.58 23.10
N GLY A 9 -3.76 12.92 22.09
CA GLY A 9 -4.97 12.11 22.25
C GLY A 9 -4.77 10.93 23.21
N CYS A 10 -3.60 10.28 23.15
CA CYS A 10 -3.20 9.25 24.11
C CYS A 10 -3.13 9.80 25.52
N LYS A 11 -2.45 10.93 25.72
CA LYS A 11 -2.32 11.57 27.03
C LYS A 11 -3.66 11.96 27.65
N GLU A 12 -4.59 12.48 26.85
CA GLU A 12 -5.94 12.86 27.31
C GLU A 12 -6.76 11.65 27.78
N ARG A 13 -6.39 10.43 27.37
CA ARG A 13 -7.03 9.16 27.73
C ARG A 13 -6.20 8.30 28.69
N GLY A 14 -5.04 8.79 29.15
CA GLY A 14 -4.14 8.04 30.04
C GLY A 14 -3.37 6.91 29.36
N LEU A 15 -3.16 6.99 28.04
CA LEU A 15 -2.46 5.98 27.22
C LEU A 15 -0.98 6.34 26.96
N ASP A 16 -0.34 7.10 27.85
CA ASP A 16 1.04 7.56 27.69
C ASP A 16 2.03 6.40 27.57
N GLU A 17 1.85 5.33 28.37
CA GLU A 17 2.70 4.14 28.32
C GLU A 17 2.56 3.38 27.01
N LEU A 18 1.34 3.26 26.49
CA LEU A 18 1.06 2.66 25.18
C LEU A 18 1.73 3.47 24.07
N PHE A 19 1.61 4.80 24.09
CA PHE A 19 2.26 5.65 23.10
C PHE A 19 3.79 5.53 23.12
N GLU A 20 4.42 5.57 24.30
CA GLU A 20 5.87 5.41 24.42
C GLU A 20 6.34 3.99 24.06
N PHE A 21 5.47 2.98 24.17
CA PHE A 21 5.75 1.63 23.66
C PHE A 21 5.74 1.57 22.13
N LEU A 22 4.76 2.20 21.46
CA LEU A 22 4.62 2.15 19.99
C LEU A 22 5.61 3.07 19.26
N LYS A 23 5.95 4.21 19.87
CA LYS A 23 6.76 5.27 19.26
C LYS A 23 8.12 4.80 18.72
N PRO A 24 8.90 3.94 19.40
CA PRO A 24 10.13 3.37 18.84
C PRO A 24 9.92 2.51 17.58
N MET A 25 8.69 2.04 17.33
CA MET A 25 8.31 1.25 16.17
C MET A 25 7.81 2.12 15.01
N ALA A 26 7.76 3.45 15.17
CA ALA A 26 7.35 4.34 14.10
C ALA A 26 8.25 4.19 12.87
N LYS A 27 7.63 4.14 11.69
CA LYS A 27 8.34 4.08 10.41
C LYS A 27 8.06 5.34 9.59
N ASN A 28 9.00 5.70 8.73
CA ASN A 28 8.73 6.67 7.68
C ASN A 28 7.70 6.08 6.70
N ALA A 29 6.64 6.84 6.44
CA ALA A 29 5.69 6.59 5.37
C ALA A 29 5.66 7.80 4.44
N ILE A 30 5.36 7.53 3.18
CA ILE A 30 5.20 8.55 2.15
C ILE A 30 3.72 8.62 1.83
N LYS A 31 3.03 9.57 2.46
CA LYS A 31 1.61 9.82 2.21
C LYS A 31 1.42 10.38 0.81
N ILE A 32 0.40 9.87 0.14
CA ILE A 32 -0.02 10.22 -1.21
C ILE A 32 -1.36 10.95 -1.14
N ASP A 33 -1.37 12.21 -1.50
CA ASP A 33 -2.58 12.98 -1.72
C ASP A 33 -2.96 12.90 -3.22
N ALA A 34 -4.16 12.41 -3.51
CA ALA A 34 -4.62 12.14 -4.88
C ALA A 34 -5.79 13.04 -5.28
N GLN A 35 -5.64 13.77 -6.39
CA GLN A 35 -6.67 14.67 -6.92
C GLN A 35 -7.18 14.20 -8.28
N ALA A 36 -8.50 14.12 -8.46
CA ALA A 36 -9.10 13.79 -9.75
C ALA A 36 -8.66 14.80 -10.82
N ARG A 37 -8.28 14.29 -12.00
CA ARG A 37 -7.78 15.10 -13.11
C ARG A 37 -8.05 14.40 -14.43
N ASP A 38 -8.23 15.16 -15.50
CA ASP A 38 -8.28 14.58 -16.83
C ASP A 38 -6.93 13.94 -17.17
N ASP A 39 -6.95 12.72 -17.68
CA ASP A 39 -5.72 11.93 -17.89
C ASP A 39 -4.77 12.63 -18.89
N GLY A 40 -5.34 13.30 -19.91
CA GLY A 40 -4.60 14.12 -20.87
C GLY A 40 -3.81 15.26 -20.25
N ASP A 41 -4.22 15.75 -19.07
CA ASP A 41 -3.56 16.85 -18.35
C ASP A 41 -2.46 16.37 -17.39
N ILE A 42 -2.33 15.06 -17.18
CA ILE A 42 -1.24 14.47 -16.40
C ILE A 42 -0.05 14.24 -17.35
N ALA A 43 1.13 14.75 -17.01
CA ALA A 43 2.32 14.59 -17.82
C ALA A 43 2.71 13.11 -17.96
N VAL A 44 3.20 12.71 -19.13
CA VAL A 44 3.72 11.35 -19.37
C VAL A 44 4.90 11.07 -18.43
N GLY A 45 4.81 9.95 -17.72
CA GLY A 45 5.81 9.51 -16.74
C GLY A 45 5.66 10.13 -15.35
N ALA A 46 4.62 10.93 -15.11
CA ALA A 46 4.29 11.41 -13.76
C ALA A 46 3.64 10.29 -12.93
N SER A 47 3.74 10.36 -11.60
CA SER A 47 3.00 9.42 -10.75
C SER A 47 1.49 9.68 -10.84
N LYS A 48 0.69 8.62 -11.00
CA LYS A 48 -0.77 8.70 -11.07
C LYS A 48 -1.47 7.43 -10.61
N PHE A 49 -2.72 7.58 -10.17
CA PHE A 49 -3.67 6.49 -10.01
C PHE A 49 -4.65 6.48 -11.18
N GLY A 50 -5.01 5.30 -11.66
CA GLY A 50 -5.98 5.11 -12.75
C GLY A 50 -5.61 5.82 -14.06
N GLY A 51 -6.57 5.83 -15.00
CA GLY A 51 -6.33 6.30 -16.36
C GLY A 51 -5.59 5.28 -17.23
N GLN A 52 -4.78 5.77 -18.16
CA GLN A 52 -3.95 4.97 -19.07
C GLN A 52 -2.49 4.97 -18.62
N PRO A 53 -1.82 3.82 -18.46
CA PRO A 53 -0.43 3.78 -18.03
C PRO A 53 0.51 4.39 -19.09
N ASP A 54 1.59 5.01 -18.63
CA ASP A 54 2.69 5.45 -19.49
C ASP A 54 3.77 4.37 -19.50
N LEU A 55 3.69 3.43 -20.45
CA LEU A 55 4.58 2.26 -20.54
C LEU A 55 5.70 2.47 -21.56
N PRO A 56 6.91 1.93 -21.30
CA PRO A 56 7.91 1.77 -22.34
C PRO A 56 7.54 0.64 -23.29
N ALA A 57 8.07 0.67 -24.51
CA ALA A 57 7.81 -0.37 -25.52
C ALA A 57 8.24 -1.80 -25.09
N SER A 58 9.14 -1.92 -24.12
CA SER A 58 9.59 -3.20 -23.56
C SER A 58 8.59 -3.84 -22.58
N VAL A 59 7.62 -3.07 -22.07
CA VAL A 59 6.63 -3.57 -21.11
C VAL A 59 5.31 -3.81 -21.83
N SER A 60 4.95 -5.08 -21.97
CA SER A 60 3.64 -5.47 -22.48
C SER A 60 2.56 -5.25 -21.42
N TRP A 61 1.34 -4.94 -21.88
CA TRP A 61 0.19 -4.82 -20.98
C TRP A 61 -0.10 -6.16 -20.29
N PRO A 62 -0.13 -6.24 -18.94
CA PRO A 62 -0.33 -7.50 -18.24
C PRO A 62 -1.72 -8.10 -18.48
N SER A 63 -1.79 -9.42 -18.67
CA SER A 63 -3.05 -10.14 -18.87
C SER A 63 -3.02 -11.53 -18.24
N ASN A 64 -4.20 -12.08 -17.99
CA ASN A 64 -4.42 -13.44 -17.53
C ASN A 64 -5.52 -14.12 -18.38
N GLU A 65 -6.02 -15.28 -17.94
CA GLU A 65 -7.07 -16.03 -18.63
C GLU A 65 -8.40 -15.26 -18.81
N ASN A 66 -8.65 -14.23 -18.02
CA ASN A 66 -9.85 -13.37 -18.10
C ASN A 66 -9.63 -12.13 -18.96
N GLY A 67 -8.42 -11.95 -19.51
CA GLY A 67 -8.05 -10.83 -20.35
C GLY A 67 -7.07 -9.89 -19.67
N ALA A 68 -7.04 -8.65 -20.14
CA ALA A 68 -6.08 -7.67 -19.68
C ALA A 68 -6.40 -7.14 -18.28
N LEU A 69 -5.37 -7.01 -17.45
CA LEU A 69 -5.49 -6.47 -16.10
C LEU A 69 -5.78 -4.97 -16.12
N SER A 70 -6.51 -4.48 -15.12
CA SER A 70 -6.81 -3.05 -15.00
C SER A 70 -5.63 -2.30 -14.40
N PHE A 71 -5.31 -1.13 -14.96
CA PHE A 71 -4.27 -0.27 -14.45
C PHE A 71 -4.70 0.40 -13.15
N VAL A 72 -3.91 0.19 -12.08
CA VAL A 72 -4.17 0.75 -10.75
C VAL A 72 -3.36 2.02 -10.53
N ALA A 73 -2.05 1.95 -10.74
CA ALA A 73 -1.14 3.05 -10.44
C ALA A 73 0.19 2.94 -11.18
N GLN A 74 0.83 4.10 -11.41
CA GLN A 74 2.26 4.20 -11.70
C GLN A 74 2.91 5.17 -10.71
N ILE A 75 4.07 4.82 -10.17
CA ILE A 75 4.81 5.62 -9.18
C ILE A 75 6.23 5.89 -9.66
N ASN A 76 6.51 7.12 -10.06
CA ASN A 76 7.83 7.55 -10.52
C ASN A 76 8.73 7.77 -9.29
N PHE A 77 9.70 6.88 -9.10
CA PHE A 77 10.54 6.94 -7.91
C PHE A 77 11.40 8.20 -7.84
N THR A 78 11.64 8.89 -8.95
CA THR A 78 12.31 10.21 -8.92
C THR A 78 11.50 11.22 -8.10
N GLU A 79 10.17 11.23 -8.25
CA GLU A 79 9.27 12.14 -7.53
C GLU A 79 9.18 11.80 -6.04
N VAL A 80 9.30 10.51 -5.72
CA VAL A 80 9.18 9.95 -4.37
C VAL A 80 10.49 9.97 -3.59
N SER A 81 11.63 9.90 -4.27
CA SER A 81 12.97 9.67 -3.69
C SER A 81 13.35 10.61 -2.54
N LYS A 82 12.91 11.87 -2.59
CA LYS A 82 13.19 12.88 -1.55
C LYS A 82 12.39 12.67 -0.26
N PHE A 83 11.34 11.85 -0.30
CA PHE A 83 10.50 11.50 0.84
C PHE A 83 10.85 10.12 1.41
N ASP A 84 11.68 9.32 0.73
CA ASP A 84 12.20 8.06 1.24
C ASP A 84 13.43 8.31 2.12
N THR A 85 13.20 8.64 3.40
CA THR A 85 14.27 8.95 4.35
C THR A 85 15.09 7.72 4.76
N ASP A 86 14.51 6.54 4.62
CA ASP A 86 15.10 5.27 5.05
C ASP A 86 15.88 4.61 3.89
N GLY A 87 15.74 5.10 2.66
CA GLY A 87 16.47 4.63 1.50
C GLY A 87 16.02 3.25 1.01
N LEU A 88 14.75 2.89 1.22
CA LEU A 88 14.20 1.57 0.93
C LEU A 88 13.75 1.42 -0.53
N LEU A 89 13.53 2.53 -1.24
CA LEU A 89 13.04 2.52 -2.62
C LEU A 89 14.17 2.85 -3.61
N PRO A 90 14.08 2.38 -4.87
CA PRO A 90 14.94 2.87 -5.94
C PRO A 90 14.92 4.40 -6.03
N LYS A 91 16.02 5.01 -6.47
CA LYS A 91 16.10 6.48 -6.60
C LYS A 91 15.49 7.03 -7.89
N SER A 92 15.21 6.15 -8.85
CA SER A 92 14.63 6.46 -10.15
C SER A 92 13.93 5.21 -10.72
N GLY A 93 13.28 5.38 -11.86
CA GLY A 93 12.53 4.33 -12.52
C GLY A 93 11.04 4.36 -12.17
N MET A 94 10.30 3.46 -12.80
CA MET A 94 8.85 3.42 -12.76
C MET A 94 8.33 2.11 -12.18
N LEU A 95 7.53 2.21 -11.12
CA LEU A 95 6.70 1.12 -10.62
C LEU A 95 5.32 1.19 -11.27
N TYR A 96 4.80 0.06 -11.74
CA TYR A 96 3.45 -0.09 -12.27
C TYR A 96 2.69 -1.17 -11.51
N LEU A 97 1.44 -0.90 -11.18
CA LEU A 97 0.54 -1.80 -10.49
C LEU A 97 -0.70 -2.07 -11.35
N PHE A 98 -1.01 -3.35 -11.55
CA PHE A 98 -2.18 -3.82 -12.28
C PHE A 98 -2.95 -4.86 -11.45
N TYR A 99 -4.27 -4.90 -11.61
CA TYR A 99 -5.15 -5.79 -10.86
C TYR A 99 -6.34 -6.29 -11.69
N ASP A 100 -6.73 -7.54 -11.48
CA ASP A 100 -7.95 -8.13 -12.04
C ASP A 100 -9.16 -7.78 -11.17
N ILE A 101 -9.83 -6.69 -11.54
CA ILE A 101 -11.07 -6.21 -10.90
C ILE A 101 -12.27 -7.17 -11.01
N ASN A 102 -12.21 -8.16 -11.90
CA ASN A 102 -13.28 -9.11 -12.13
C ASN A 102 -13.09 -10.34 -11.25
N LEU A 103 -11.87 -10.86 -11.15
CA LEU A 103 -11.55 -11.95 -10.22
C LEU A 103 -11.63 -11.50 -8.75
N ARG A 104 -11.18 -10.28 -8.45
CA ARG A 104 -11.13 -9.74 -7.08
C ARG A 104 -10.48 -10.72 -6.09
N VAL A 105 -9.31 -11.23 -6.47
CA VAL A 105 -8.55 -12.17 -5.65
C VAL A 105 -8.22 -11.55 -4.29
N TRP A 106 -8.32 -12.36 -3.24
CA TRP A 106 -8.01 -11.95 -1.87
C TRP A 106 -6.51 -12.05 -1.58
N GLY A 107 -5.80 -12.94 -2.27
CA GLY A 107 -4.37 -13.16 -2.05
C GLY A 107 -4.06 -14.21 -0.99
N TYR A 108 -5.03 -15.05 -0.60
CA TYR A 108 -4.83 -16.14 0.35
C TYR A 108 -4.19 -17.39 -0.28
N ASP A 109 -4.42 -17.60 -1.58
CA ASP A 109 -3.86 -18.72 -2.34
C ASP A 109 -2.64 -18.23 -3.15
N PRO A 110 -1.48 -18.90 -3.09
CA PRO A 110 -0.35 -18.61 -3.98
C PRO A 110 -0.71 -18.53 -5.48
N ALA A 111 -1.76 -19.22 -5.92
CA ALA A 111 -2.29 -19.16 -7.28
C ALA A 111 -2.93 -17.81 -7.63
N ASP A 112 -3.32 -16.99 -6.64
CA ASP A 112 -3.87 -15.64 -6.83
C ASP A 112 -2.86 -14.65 -7.43
N LYS A 113 -1.57 -15.03 -7.52
CA LYS A 113 -0.53 -14.24 -8.21
C LYS A 113 -0.87 -13.89 -9.66
N LYS A 114 -1.77 -14.62 -10.31
CA LYS A 114 -2.28 -14.31 -11.67
C LYS A 114 -3.31 -13.17 -11.70
N GLY A 115 -3.84 -12.77 -10.55
CA GLY A 115 -4.85 -11.72 -10.41
C GLY A 115 -4.25 -10.31 -10.31
N PHE A 116 -2.93 -10.15 -10.27
CA PHE A 116 -2.28 -8.85 -10.22
C PHE A 116 -0.90 -8.88 -10.91
N ALA A 117 -0.37 -7.72 -11.23
CA ALA A 117 1.02 -7.58 -11.70
C ALA A 117 1.69 -6.36 -11.07
N VAL A 118 2.93 -6.56 -10.61
CA VAL A 118 3.82 -5.51 -10.10
C VAL A 118 5.04 -5.48 -11.00
N ILE A 119 5.27 -4.35 -11.67
CA ILE A 119 6.32 -4.23 -12.68
C ILE A 119 7.21 -3.03 -12.34
N PHE A 120 8.51 -3.24 -12.34
CA PHE A 120 9.50 -2.18 -12.24
C PHE A 120 10.23 -2.02 -13.57
N SER A 121 10.43 -0.77 -14.01
CA SER A 121 11.16 -0.44 -15.24
C SER A 121 12.11 0.73 -15.01
N GLU A 122 13.34 0.60 -15.48
CA GLU A 122 14.33 1.68 -15.48
C GLU A 122 14.32 2.51 -16.79
N ALA A 123 13.28 2.35 -17.62
CA ALA A 123 13.15 3.10 -18.87
C ALA A 123 13.22 4.61 -18.64
N ALA A 124 13.94 5.31 -19.52
CA ALA A 124 14.04 6.75 -19.49
C ALA A 124 12.70 7.41 -19.84
N GLN A 125 12.49 8.65 -19.37
CA GLN A 125 11.21 9.35 -19.54
C GLN A 125 10.80 9.54 -21.00
N ASP A 126 11.76 9.70 -21.92
CA ASP A 126 11.54 9.83 -23.36
C ASP A 126 11.18 8.51 -24.06
N GLN A 127 11.34 7.38 -23.36
CA GLN A 127 10.92 6.06 -23.82
C GLN A 127 9.49 5.70 -23.38
N LEU A 128 8.89 6.50 -22.50
CA LEU A 128 7.54 6.28 -21.99
C LEU A 128 6.53 6.87 -22.97
N ALA A 129 5.48 6.09 -23.26
CA ALA A 129 4.35 6.56 -24.04
C ALA A 129 3.05 6.10 -23.38
N ARG A 130 2.05 6.99 -23.39
CA ARG A 130 0.72 6.65 -22.91
C ARG A 130 0.12 5.53 -23.76
N GLN A 131 -0.16 4.40 -23.13
CA GLN A 131 -0.75 3.26 -23.81
C GLN A 131 -2.25 3.26 -23.62
N ASN A 132 -2.98 3.23 -24.73
CA ASN A 132 -4.42 2.97 -24.72
C ASN A 132 -4.67 1.50 -25.02
N MET A 133 -5.62 0.90 -24.31
CA MET A 133 -6.12 -0.42 -24.65
C MET A 133 -7.53 -0.25 -25.22
N ASP A 134 -7.69 -0.56 -26.51
CA ASP A 134 -8.93 -0.30 -27.26
C ASP A 134 -10.16 -1.09 -26.76
N SER A 135 -9.98 -2.01 -25.80
CA SER A 135 -11.04 -2.86 -25.27
C SER A 135 -10.90 -3.11 -23.77
N GLY A 136 -11.77 -2.52 -22.95
CA GLY A 136 -11.97 -2.96 -21.56
C GLY A 136 -12.25 -1.83 -20.57
N ASN A 137 -13.13 -2.11 -19.60
CA ASN A 137 -13.61 -1.19 -18.58
C ASN A 137 -12.47 -0.52 -17.80
N PHE A 138 -12.12 0.72 -18.18
CA PHE A 138 -11.24 1.62 -17.41
C PHE A 138 -11.86 1.87 -16.05
N THR A 139 -11.49 1.07 -15.06
CA THR A 139 -12.25 1.01 -13.80
C THR A 139 -11.85 2.09 -12.80
N PHE A 140 -10.69 2.72 -13.02
CA PHE A 140 -10.18 3.75 -12.13
C PHE A 140 -9.93 5.03 -12.92
N GLY A 141 -10.65 6.09 -12.56
CA GLY A 141 -10.45 7.42 -13.13
C GLY A 141 -9.09 8.00 -12.75
N ALA A 142 -8.48 8.76 -13.66
CA ALA A 142 -7.16 9.33 -13.48
C ALA A 142 -7.09 10.32 -12.29
N ARG A 143 -6.02 10.22 -11.51
CA ARG A 143 -5.73 11.13 -10.41
C ARG A 143 -4.25 11.49 -10.40
N SER A 144 -3.94 12.78 -10.36
CA SER A 144 -2.57 13.26 -10.13
C SER A 144 -2.20 13.11 -8.66
N LEU A 145 -0.94 12.79 -8.40
CA LEU A 145 -0.44 12.53 -7.05
C LEU A 145 0.50 13.63 -6.56
N SER A 146 0.49 13.83 -5.25
CA SER A 146 1.50 14.59 -4.53
C SER A 146 1.90 13.84 -3.27
N PHE A 147 3.10 14.08 -2.79
CA PHE A 147 3.73 13.27 -1.76
C PHE A 147 4.19 14.12 -0.58
N LYS A 148 4.17 13.53 0.61
CA LYS A 148 4.74 14.09 1.84
C LYS A 148 5.22 12.98 2.77
N ASN A 149 6.24 13.28 3.57
CA ASN A 149 6.65 12.42 4.67
C ASN A 149 5.63 12.47 5.79
N GLU A 150 5.43 11.32 6.42
CA GLU A 150 4.81 11.22 7.74
C GLU A 150 5.46 10.10 8.55
N LEU A 151 5.37 10.20 9.87
CA LEU A 151 5.67 9.08 10.75
C LEU A 151 4.40 8.28 10.95
N ASN A 152 4.50 6.97 10.74
CA ASN A 152 3.38 6.06 10.87
C ASN A 152 3.67 5.07 12.00
N LEU A 153 2.77 5.01 12.99
CA LEU A 153 2.80 4.02 14.06
C LEU A 153 2.17 2.71 13.58
N PRO A 154 2.60 1.55 14.11
CA PRO A 154 1.96 0.29 13.80
C PRO A 154 0.54 0.24 14.35
N SER A 155 -0.32 -0.55 13.70
CA SER A 155 -1.58 -0.99 14.29
C SER A 155 -1.31 -1.82 15.54
N LEU A 156 -2.22 -1.77 16.53
CA LEU A 156 -2.17 -2.67 17.68
C LEU A 156 -2.37 -4.16 17.29
N GLN A 157 -2.90 -4.42 16.09
CA GLN A 157 -3.01 -5.76 15.50
C GLN A 157 -1.78 -6.17 14.67
N SER A 158 -0.74 -5.33 14.59
CA SER A 158 0.50 -5.69 13.91
C SER A 158 1.22 -6.81 14.65
N SER A 159 1.89 -7.69 13.89
CA SER A 159 2.79 -8.72 14.43
C SER A 159 3.90 -8.17 15.36
N LEU A 160 4.19 -6.86 15.29
CA LEU A 160 5.16 -6.18 16.15
C LEU A 160 4.64 -5.93 17.58
N VAL A 161 3.33 -5.99 17.78
CA VAL A 161 2.68 -5.75 19.08
C VAL A 161 2.35 -7.11 19.71
N PRO A 162 2.98 -7.48 20.84
CA PRO A 162 2.71 -8.77 21.48
C PRO A 162 1.25 -8.92 21.89
N PHE A 163 0.67 -10.09 21.64
CA PHE A 163 -0.69 -10.38 22.06
C PHE A 163 -0.86 -10.23 23.58
N GLY A 164 -1.95 -9.61 24.02
CA GLY A 164 -2.24 -9.36 25.44
C GLY A 164 -1.33 -8.34 26.10
N LYS A 165 -0.52 -7.58 25.32
CA LYS A 165 0.31 -6.49 25.85
C LYS A 165 -0.51 -5.38 26.49
N PHE A 166 -1.72 -5.16 25.99
CA PHE A 166 -2.65 -4.11 26.41
C PHE A 166 -4.04 -4.70 26.67
N SER A 167 -4.81 -4.06 27.53
CA SER A 167 -6.19 -4.45 27.82
C SER A 167 -7.14 -4.09 26.67
N GLU A 168 -8.33 -4.68 26.67
CA GLU A 168 -9.38 -4.35 25.71
C GLU A 168 -9.78 -2.87 25.83
N GLU A 169 -9.84 -2.34 27.06
CA GLU A 169 -10.13 -0.93 27.31
C GLU A 169 -9.05 0.01 26.75
N GLU A 170 -7.77 -0.34 26.87
CA GLU A 170 -6.67 0.42 26.26
C GLU A 170 -6.74 0.38 24.72
N TRP A 171 -7.11 -0.78 24.16
CA TRP A 171 -7.28 -0.94 22.72
C TRP A 171 -8.42 -0.07 22.18
N GLU A 172 -9.59 -0.11 22.81
CA GLU A 172 -10.75 0.72 22.42
C GLU A 172 -10.42 2.21 22.53
N ALA A 173 -9.81 2.62 23.64
CA ALA A 173 -9.44 4.02 23.86
C ALA A 173 -8.39 4.50 22.84
N TYR A 174 -7.42 3.66 22.46
CA TYR A 174 -6.45 3.99 21.43
C TYR A 174 -7.10 4.04 20.05
N HIS A 175 -8.01 3.11 19.75
CA HIS A 175 -8.77 3.10 18.50
C HIS A 175 -9.50 4.44 18.31
N GLU A 176 -10.15 5.00 19.33
CA GLU A 176 -10.77 6.34 19.23
C GLU A 176 -9.78 7.47 18.92
N VAL A 177 -8.52 7.37 19.37
CA VAL A 177 -7.49 8.37 19.06
C VAL A 177 -7.13 8.33 17.58
N ILE A 178 -7.01 7.12 17.02
CA ILE A 178 -6.56 6.93 15.63
C ILE A 178 -7.71 6.83 14.63
N GLU A 179 -8.94 6.57 15.04
CA GLU A 179 -10.11 6.40 14.17
C GLU A 179 -10.29 7.57 13.19
N PRO A 180 -10.14 8.86 13.60
CA PRO A 180 -10.24 9.97 12.66
C PRO A 180 -9.22 9.89 11.51
N SER A 181 -8.06 9.26 11.74
CA SER A 181 -7.05 9.00 10.70
C SER A 181 -7.43 7.82 9.81
N TRP A 182 -8.04 6.78 10.37
CA TRP A 182 -8.48 5.61 9.61
C TRP A 182 -9.63 5.91 8.66
N GLN A 183 -10.57 6.74 9.11
CA GLN A 183 -11.65 7.22 8.25
C GLN A 183 -11.15 8.11 7.10
N ALA A 184 -9.90 8.61 7.16
CA ALA A 184 -9.36 9.52 6.16
C ALA A 184 -8.97 8.86 4.81
N LYS A 185 -9.14 7.53 4.63
CA LYS A 185 -8.84 6.80 3.38
C LYS A 185 -7.49 7.23 2.78
N GLU A 186 -6.43 7.06 3.55
CA GLU A 186 -5.11 7.52 3.17
C GLU A 186 -4.45 6.54 2.18
N ASN A 187 -3.70 7.07 1.23
CA ASN A 187 -2.88 6.28 0.32
C ASN A 187 -1.43 6.52 0.72
N LYS A 188 -0.59 5.49 0.77
CA LYS A 188 0.82 5.65 1.15
C LYS A 188 1.75 4.62 0.52
N LEU A 189 3.03 4.97 0.46
CA LEU A 189 4.14 4.03 0.25
C LEU A 189 4.90 3.88 1.56
N LEU A 190 5.47 2.69 1.80
CA LEU A 190 6.22 2.35 3.02
C LEU A 190 5.32 2.49 4.28
N GLY A 191 5.94 2.61 5.47
CA GLY A 191 5.24 2.62 6.74
C GLY A 191 4.77 1.25 7.21
N HIS A 192 3.70 1.24 8.00
CA HIS A 192 2.93 0.06 8.42
C HIS A 192 1.61 0.03 7.65
N SER A 193 0.97 -1.13 7.53
CA SER A 193 -0.32 -1.21 6.83
C SER A 193 -1.47 -0.69 7.69
N ASP A 194 -2.51 -0.15 7.03
CA ASP A 194 -3.77 0.23 7.68
C ASP A 194 -4.82 -0.83 7.30
N ASN A 195 -5.18 -1.70 8.24
CA ASN A 195 -5.89 -2.94 7.94
C ASN A 195 -7.34 -2.92 8.41
N ILE A 196 -8.34 -3.06 7.55
CA ILE A 196 -9.74 -3.15 8.03
C ILE A 196 -9.96 -4.38 8.95
N GLN A 197 -9.16 -5.43 8.78
CA GLN A 197 -9.14 -6.64 9.60
C GLN A 197 -7.78 -6.76 10.32
N ASP A 198 -7.33 -7.99 10.61
CA ASP A 198 -6.09 -8.22 11.33
C ASP A 198 -4.82 -7.88 10.53
N GLY A 199 -3.67 -7.92 11.22
CA GLY A 199 -2.35 -7.88 10.61
C GLY A 199 -2.17 -8.92 9.52
N MET A 200 -1.72 -8.50 8.33
CA MET A 200 -1.50 -9.40 7.18
C MET A 200 -0.03 -9.79 7.00
N GLU A 201 0.86 -9.41 7.90
CA GLU A 201 2.31 -9.62 7.74
C GLU A 201 2.68 -11.11 7.68
N LEU A 202 2.16 -11.90 8.62
CA LEU A 202 2.39 -13.35 8.64
C LEU A 202 1.72 -14.03 7.44
N GLU A 203 0.48 -13.66 7.13
CA GLU A 203 -0.25 -14.17 5.97
C GLU A 203 0.52 -13.95 4.67
N CYS A 204 1.00 -12.73 4.46
CA CYS A 204 1.80 -12.37 3.29
C CYS A 204 3.08 -13.21 3.18
N GLU A 205 3.78 -13.45 4.29
CA GLU A 205 4.97 -14.31 4.32
C GLU A 205 4.62 -15.77 3.96
N LEU A 206 3.54 -16.31 4.52
CA LEU A 206 3.10 -17.69 4.26
C LEU A 206 2.73 -17.89 2.78
N VAL A 207 1.92 -16.99 2.21
CA VAL A 207 1.52 -17.05 0.80
C VAL A 207 2.71 -16.84 -0.13
N ALA A 208 3.63 -15.93 0.20
CA ALA A 208 4.86 -15.74 -0.57
C ALA A 208 5.70 -17.03 -0.62
N ASN A 209 5.68 -17.82 0.45
CA ASN A 209 6.34 -19.13 0.58
C ASN A 209 5.48 -20.32 0.09
N GLY A 210 4.35 -20.07 -0.56
CA GLY A 210 3.57 -21.11 -1.23
C GLY A 210 2.57 -21.85 -0.34
N LEU A 211 2.21 -21.29 0.82
CA LEU A 211 1.18 -21.83 1.70
C LEU A 211 -0.16 -21.12 1.48
N ASP A 212 -1.24 -21.89 1.36
CA ASP A 212 -2.60 -21.38 1.24
C ASP A 212 -3.17 -21.03 2.62
N CYS A 213 -3.57 -19.78 2.80
CA CYS A 213 -4.12 -19.26 4.06
C CYS A 213 -5.66 -19.25 4.10
N GLY A 214 -6.34 -19.67 3.04
CA GLY A 214 -7.79 -19.53 2.88
C GLY A 214 -8.64 -20.33 3.87
N ASP A 215 -8.10 -21.42 4.42
CA ASP A 215 -8.78 -22.25 5.43
C ASP A 215 -8.16 -22.15 6.84
N GLY A 216 -7.13 -21.32 6.99
CA GLY A 216 -6.40 -21.10 8.24
C GLY A 216 -5.39 -22.19 8.64
N SER A 217 -5.29 -23.29 7.89
CA SER A 217 -4.35 -24.39 8.23
C SER A 217 -2.89 -23.97 8.15
N ALA A 218 -2.55 -23.04 7.26
CA ALA A 218 -1.20 -22.51 7.11
C ALA A 218 -0.65 -21.90 8.40
N TYR A 219 -1.48 -21.27 9.23
CA TYR A 219 -1.06 -20.65 10.50
C TYR A 219 -0.59 -21.65 11.57
N HIS A 220 -0.83 -22.95 11.35
CA HIS A 220 -0.37 -24.04 12.21
C HIS A 220 0.76 -24.84 11.58
N HIS A 221 1.36 -24.35 10.49
CA HIS A 221 2.42 -25.06 9.80
C HIS A 221 3.64 -25.23 10.72
N PRO A 222 4.24 -26.43 10.82
CA PRO A 222 5.27 -26.76 11.81
C PRO A 222 6.57 -25.96 11.68
N ASN A 223 6.74 -25.22 10.59
CA ASN A 223 7.90 -24.37 10.33
C ASN A 223 7.66 -22.89 10.66
N ILE A 224 6.50 -22.54 11.21
CA ILE A 224 6.25 -21.21 11.78
C ILE A 224 6.85 -21.23 13.18
N ALA A 225 8.04 -20.64 13.31
CA ALA A 225 8.79 -20.53 14.57
C ALA A 225 8.75 -19.11 15.11
#